data_AF-R4X8E2-F1
#
_entry.id   AF-R4X8E2-F1
#
_cell.length_a   1.000
_cell.length_b   1.000
_cell.length_c   1.000
_cell.angle_alpha   90.00
_cell.angle_beta   90.00
_cell.angle_gamma   90.00
#
_symmetry.space_group_name_H-M   'P 1'
#
loop_
_entity.id
_entity.type
_entity.pdbx_description
1 polymer ?
#
loop_
_entity_poly.entity_id
_entity_poly.type
_entity_poly.pdbx_seq_one_letter_code
_entity_poly.pdbx_strand_id
1 'polypeptide(L)'
;MLPTGTDAGGPITLLSTAISEVFGEKGTIAINGVTDIDSIELRTVADKKTTQLAEAKAKFNLMEEAEEFHRLIVEKDVAGLQALAQLSRDVVAVTEDLRRSNNIIYPADK
;
A
#
# COMPACT_ATOMS: atom_id res chain seq x y z
N MET A 1 27.97 7.01 -11.35
CA MET A 1 27.66 8.33 -11.96
C MET A 1 26.14 8.40 -12.05
N LEU A 2 25.49 9.07 -11.09
CA LEU A 2 24.04 9.23 -11.07
C LEU A 2 23.67 10.31 -12.11
N PRO A 3 22.66 10.10 -12.97
CA PRO A 3 22.26 11.12 -13.93
C PRO A 3 21.53 12.25 -13.20
N THR A 4 22.04 13.46 -13.40
CA THR A 4 21.49 14.75 -12.98
C THR A 4 20.22 15.07 -13.78
N GLY A 5 19.14 15.41 -13.09
CA GLY A 5 17.81 15.59 -13.66
C GLY A 5 17.67 16.74 -14.65
N THR A 6 16.65 16.61 -15.50
CA THR A 6 16.03 17.73 -16.23
C THR A 6 14.58 17.78 -15.80
N ASP A 7 14.24 18.86 -15.10
CA ASP A 7 12.90 19.24 -14.69
C ASP A 7 12.06 19.57 -15.95
N ALA A 8 10.96 18.85 -16.14
CA ALA A 8 9.93 19.15 -17.13
C ALA A 8 8.62 19.24 -16.36
N GLY A 9 8.10 20.47 -16.22
CA GLY A 9 6.89 20.81 -15.46
C GLY A 9 5.57 20.25 -16.01
N GLY A 10 5.48 18.94 -16.15
CA GLY A 10 4.22 18.20 -16.14
C GLY A 10 3.84 17.80 -14.69
N PRO A 11 2.61 17.31 -14.45
CA PRO A 11 2.29 16.74 -13.15
C PRO A 11 3.34 15.68 -12.82
N ILE A 12 3.98 15.79 -11.65
CA ILE A 12 4.87 14.76 -11.14
C ILE A 12 3.99 13.55 -10.86
N THR A 13 3.90 12.66 -11.85
CA THR A 13 3.25 11.37 -11.69
C THR A 13 4.19 10.49 -10.87
N LEU A 14 4.12 10.61 -9.55
CA LEU A 14 4.74 9.70 -8.57
C LEU A 14 4.03 8.34 -8.53
N LEU A 15 3.53 7.83 -9.66
CA LEU A 15 3.06 6.46 -9.77
C LEU A 15 4.29 5.60 -9.93
N SER A 16 4.74 4.98 -8.84
CA SER A 16 5.55 3.77 -8.96
C SER A 16 4.78 2.79 -9.83
N THR A 17 5.22 2.57 -11.07
CA THR A 17 4.71 1.50 -11.93
C THR A 17 5.25 0.13 -11.52
N ALA A 18 5.98 0.07 -10.41
CA ALA A 18 6.52 -1.16 -9.87
C ALA A 18 5.39 -1.99 -9.26
N ILE A 19 5.24 -3.20 -9.80
CA ILE A 19 4.40 -4.25 -9.26
C ILE A 19 4.86 -4.53 -7.82
N SER A 20 3.89 -4.72 -6.93
CA SER A 20 4.16 -5.19 -5.57
C SER A 20 3.97 -6.70 -5.52
N GLU A 21 4.95 -7.41 -4.95
CA GLU A 21 4.96 -8.87 -4.94
C GLU A 21 5.07 -9.42 -3.51
N VAL A 22 4.26 -10.43 -3.22
CA VAL A 22 4.35 -11.23 -1.99
C VAL A 22 4.73 -12.65 -2.39
N PHE A 23 5.91 -13.08 -1.97
CA PHE A 23 6.46 -14.40 -2.30
C PHE A 23 6.10 -15.44 -1.23
N GLY A 24 5.66 -16.60 -1.68
CA GLY A 24 5.43 -17.77 -0.82
C GLY A 24 5.92 -19.06 -1.47
N GLU A 25 5.99 -20.13 -0.69
CA GLU A 25 6.48 -21.44 -1.14
C GLU A 25 5.69 -21.98 -2.35
N LYS A 26 4.39 -21.73 -2.40
CA LYS A 26 3.48 -22.28 -3.41
C LYS A 26 3.29 -21.38 -4.63
N GLY A 27 3.79 -20.15 -4.59
CA GLY A 27 3.53 -19.15 -5.62
C GLY A 27 3.80 -17.72 -5.17
N THR A 28 3.57 -16.80 -6.10
CA THR A 28 3.71 -15.36 -5.90
C THR A 28 2.37 -14.67 -6.12
N ILE A 29 2.01 -13.77 -5.21
CA ILE A 29 0.93 -12.80 -5.43
C ILE A 29 1.57 -11.55 -6.03
N ALA A 30 1.13 -11.13 -7.22
CA ALA A 30 1.58 -9.93 -7.89
C ALA A 30 0.42 -8.92 -7.99
N ILE A 31 0.65 -7.70 -7.50
CA ILE A 31 -0.35 -6.63 -7.40
C ILE A 31 0.11 -5.46 -8.27
N ASN A 32 -0.79 -4.88 -9.07
CA ASN A 32 -0.50 -3.77 -9.98
C ASN A 32 0.06 -2.51 -9.28
N GLY A 33 -0.20 -2.34 -7.99
CA GLY A 33 0.33 -1.27 -7.16
C GLY A 33 -0.07 -1.45 -5.69
N VAL A 34 0.37 -0.56 -4.80
CA VAL A 34 -0.09 -0.52 -3.39
C VAL A 34 -1.29 0.41 -3.17
N THR A 35 -1.61 1.22 -4.17
CA THR A 35 -2.79 2.08 -4.25
C THR A 35 -3.48 1.82 -5.58
N ASP A 36 -4.77 2.15 -5.67
CA ASP A 36 -5.53 2.00 -6.92
C ASP A 36 -5.48 0.57 -7.49
N ILE A 37 -5.60 -0.41 -6.60
CA ILE A 37 -5.49 -1.83 -6.96
C ILE A 37 -6.63 -2.21 -7.91
N ASP A 38 -6.27 -2.74 -9.08
CA ASP A 38 -7.21 -3.26 -10.09
C ASP A 38 -6.83 -4.65 -10.61
N SER A 39 -5.67 -5.17 -10.19
CA SER A 39 -5.20 -6.50 -10.56
C SER A 39 -4.39 -7.13 -9.42
N ILE A 40 -4.74 -8.37 -9.09
CA ILE A 40 -4.07 -9.22 -8.11
C ILE A 40 -3.93 -10.61 -8.74
N GLU A 41 -2.74 -10.93 -9.23
CA GLU A 41 -2.46 -12.22 -9.86
C GLU A 41 -1.84 -13.20 -8.85
N LEU A 42 -2.47 -14.36 -8.66
CA LEU A 42 -1.82 -15.51 -8.03
C LEU A 42 -1.15 -16.37 -9.09
N ARG A 43 0.18 -16.43 -9.05
CA ARG A 43 1.03 -17.23 -9.94
C ARG A 43 1.51 -18.48 -9.19
N THR A 44 0.94 -19.63 -9.48
CA THR A 44 1.25 -20.90 -8.79
C THR A 44 2.44 -21.62 -9.42
N VAL A 45 3.32 -22.17 -8.60
CA VAL A 45 4.51 -22.90 -9.09
C VAL A 45 4.14 -24.30 -9.58
N ALA A 46 3.25 -24.99 -8.86
CA ALA A 46 2.96 -26.41 -9.07
C ALA A 46 2.29 -26.70 -10.42
N ASP A 47 1.31 -25.88 -10.83
CA ASP A 47 0.54 -26.05 -12.07
C ASP A 47 0.73 -24.91 -13.07
N LYS A 48 1.65 -23.97 -12.81
CA LYS A 48 1.99 -22.83 -13.67
C LYS A 48 0.75 -22.03 -14.10
N LYS A 49 -0.25 -21.91 -13.21
CA LYS A 49 -1.47 -21.16 -13.48
C LYS A 49 -1.33 -19.74 -12.93
N THR A 50 -1.91 -18.81 -13.67
CA THR A 50 -2.14 -17.44 -13.21
C THR A 50 -3.63 -17.27 -13.00
N THR A 51 -4.03 -16.86 -11.80
CA THR A 51 -5.44 -16.60 -11.45
C THR A 51 -5.59 -15.12 -11.08
N GLN A 52 -6.54 -14.44 -11.71
CA GLN A 52 -6.92 -13.08 -11.32
C GLN A 52 -7.80 -13.16 -10.06
N LEU A 53 -7.41 -12.42 -9.02
CA LEU A 53 -8.09 -12.34 -7.73
C LEU A 53 -8.68 -10.96 -7.46
N ALA A 54 -8.34 -9.93 -8.25
CA ALA A 54 -8.91 -8.60 -8.07
C ALA A 54 -10.41 -8.60 -8.42
N GLU A 55 -11.18 -7.92 -7.57
CA GLU A 55 -12.57 -7.59 -7.84
C GLU A 55 -12.68 -6.26 -8.62
N ALA A 56 -13.90 -5.91 -9.01
CA ALA A 56 -14.14 -4.63 -9.68
C ALA A 56 -13.82 -3.47 -8.72
N LYS A 57 -12.98 -2.55 -9.18
CA LYS A 57 -12.60 -1.37 -8.41
C LYS A 57 -13.83 -0.55 -8.02
N ALA A 58 -13.83 -0.02 -6.79
CA ALA A 58 -14.85 0.90 -6.33
C ALA A 58 -14.99 2.12 -7.25
N LYS A 59 -16.22 2.66 -7.34
CA LYS A 59 -16.57 3.75 -8.26
C LYS A 59 -15.82 5.05 -7.96
N PHE A 60 -15.59 5.33 -6.69
CA PHE A 60 -14.94 6.55 -6.24
C PHE A 60 -13.72 6.20 -5.38
N ASN A 61 -12.67 7.02 -5.49
CA ASN A 61 -11.52 6.92 -4.59
C ASN A 61 -11.99 7.11 -3.14
N LEU A 62 -11.41 6.35 -2.22
CA LEU A 62 -11.70 6.36 -0.78
C LEU A 62 -13.11 5.86 -0.39
N MET A 63 -13.89 5.32 -1.33
CA MET A 63 -15.24 4.83 -1.04
C MET A 63 -15.22 3.65 -0.05
N GLU A 64 -14.33 2.69 -0.27
CA GLU A 64 -14.16 1.51 0.60
C GLU A 64 -13.76 1.92 2.03
N GLU A 65 -12.89 2.92 2.17
CA GLU A 65 -12.45 3.44 3.47
C GLU A 65 -13.59 4.18 4.20
N ALA A 66 -14.38 4.96 3.46
CA ALA A 66 -15.55 5.65 4.02
C ALA A 66 -16.62 4.65 4.50
N GLU A 67 -16.86 3.58 3.73
CA GLU A 67 -17.76 2.49 4.09
C GLU A 67 -17.26 1.73 5.33
N GLU A 68 -15.96 1.45 5.41
CA GLU A 68 -15.38 0.78 6.58
C GLU A 68 -15.42 1.66 7.83
N PHE A 69 -15.12 2.96 7.73
CA PHE A 69 -15.30 3.88 8.86
C PHE A 69 -16.75 3.97 9.32
N HIS A 70 -17.70 4.00 8.38
CA HIS A 70 -19.12 3.95 8.71
C HIS A 70 -19.48 2.67 9.47
N ARG A 71 -19.03 1.50 8.97
CA ARG A 71 -19.25 0.19 9.61
C ARG A 71 -18.74 0.19 11.05
N LEU A 72 -17.48 0.57 11.27
CA LEU A 72 -16.86 0.60 12.60
C LEU A 72 -17.65 1.45 13.59
N ILE A 73 -18.15 2.61 13.15
CA ILE A 73 -18.93 3.52 14.00
C ILE A 73 -20.31 2.94 14.32
N VAL A 74 -21.03 2.43 13.31
CA VAL A 74 -22.41 1.93 13.47
C VAL A 74 -22.43 0.64 14.27
N GLU A 75 -21.51 -0.28 13.99
CA GLU A 75 -21.40 -1.56 14.69
C GLU A 75 -20.73 -1.42 16.05
N LYS A 76 -20.14 -0.25 16.36
CA LYS A 76 -19.33 0.00 17.57
C LYS A 76 -18.22 -1.03 17.71
N ASP A 77 -17.56 -1.35 16.60
CA ASP A 77 -16.49 -2.34 16.53
C ASP A 77 -15.18 -1.76 17.11
N VAL A 78 -15.10 -1.77 18.43
CA VAL A 78 -13.93 -1.25 19.17
C VAL A 78 -12.68 -2.07 18.86
N ALA A 79 -12.81 -3.38 18.63
CA ALA A 79 -11.69 -4.25 18.33
C ALA A 79 -11.09 -3.92 16.95
N GLY A 80 -11.94 -3.76 15.93
CA GLY A 80 -11.53 -3.31 14.59
C GLY A 80 -10.85 -1.94 14.63
N LEU A 81 -11.43 -0.97 15.37
CA LEU A 81 -10.83 0.34 15.56
C LEU A 81 -9.43 0.27 16.21
N GLN A 82 -9.28 -0.55 17.24
CA GLN A 82 -7.99 -0.75 17.91
C GLN A 82 -6.95 -1.38 16.99
N ALA A 83 -7.35 -2.36 16.18
CA ALA A 83 -6.47 -3.00 15.20
C ALA A 83 -5.98 -2.00 14.14
N LEU A 84 -6.88 -1.18 13.58
CA LEU A 84 -6.50 -0.14 12.61
C LEU A 84 -5.61 0.94 13.25
N ALA A 85 -5.89 1.35 14.48
CA ALA A 85 -5.05 2.29 15.20
C ALA A 85 -3.66 1.72 15.49
N GLN A 86 -3.56 0.42 15.76
CA GLN A 86 -2.26 -0.25 15.95
C GLN A 86 -1.49 -0.32 14.64
N LEU A 87 -2.13 -0.73 13.54
CA LEU A 87 -1.51 -0.72 12.20
C LEU A 87 -0.97 0.67 11.84
N SER A 88 -1.73 1.74 12.13
CA SER A 88 -1.27 3.11 11.91
C SER A 88 0.00 3.44 12.72
N ARG A 89 0.06 3.05 14.00
CA ARG A 89 1.26 3.22 14.83
C ARG A 89 2.45 2.42 14.32
N ASP A 90 2.24 1.20 13.86
CA ASP A 90 3.30 0.33 13.33
C ASP A 90 3.92 0.95 12.07
N VAL A 91 3.09 1.50 11.16
CA VAL A 91 3.56 2.23 9.98
C VAL A 91 4.37 3.47 10.37
N VAL A 92 3.90 4.26 11.36
CA VAL A 92 4.65 5.43 11.86
C VAL A 92 6.00 5.01 12.44
N ALA A 93 6.04 3.95 13.26
CA ALA A 93 7.29 3.46 13.84
C ALA A 93 8.31 3.05 12.76
N VAL A 94 7.89 2.23 11.80
CA VAL A 94 8.78 1.77 10.71
C VAL A 94 9.26 2.95 9.85
N THR A 95 8.36 3.86 9.49
CA THR A 95 8.72 5.02 8.66
C THR A 95 9.59 6.02 9.40
N GLU A 96 9.38 6.22 10.70
CA GLU A 96 10.25 7.03 11.55
C GLU A 96 11.66 6.44 11.62
N ASP A 97 11.78 5.14 11.91
CA ASP A 97 13.06 4.44 12.00
C ASP A 97 13.85 4.55 10.69
N LEU A 98 13.20 4.26 9.56
CA LEU A 98 13.81 4.38 8.22
C LEU A 98 14.22 5.82 7.92
N ARG A 99 13.38 6.79 8.28
CA ARG A 99 13.69 8.20 8.05
C ARG A 99 14.91 8.63 8.87
N ARG A 100 14.98 8.28 10.15
CA ARG A 100 16.10 8.60 11.05
C ARG A 100 17.39 7.89 10.64
N SER A 101 17.32 6.61 10.25
CA SER A 101 18.50 5.87 9.75
C SER A 101 19.11 6.49 8.49
N ASN A 102 18.33 7.29 7.77
CA ASN A 102 18.74 8.03 6.57
C ASN A 102 18.99 9.53 6.85
N ASN A 103 19.19 9.94 8.10
CA ASN A 103 19.47 11.31 8.53
C ASN A 103 18.42 12.36 8.13
N ILE A 104 17.18 11.95 7.87
CA ILE A 104 16.09 12.89 7.63
C ILE A 104 15.49 13.21 9.01
N ILE A 105 15.87 14.33 9.64
CA ILE A 105 15.40 14.69 10.99
C ILE A 105 14.48 15.91 10.90
N TYR A 106 13.23 15.78 11.34
CA TYR A 106 12.29 16.89 11.40
C TYR A 106 12.65 17.83 12.57
N PRO A 107 12.34 19.14 12.47
CA PRO A 107 12.62 20.07 13.56
C PRO A 107 11.98 19.70 14.91
N ALA A 108 10.83 19.03 14.90
CA ALA A 108 10.14 18.59 16.11
C ALA A 108 10.82 17.40 16.82
N ASP A 109 11.75 16.71 16.14
CA ASP A 109 12.49 15.55 16.65
C ASP A 109 13.88 15.91 17.20
N LYS A 110 14.21 17.20 17.20
CA LYS A 110 15.50 17.71 17.65
C LYS A 110 15.54 17.88 19.16
#